data_AF-A0AAE8SWE9-F1
#
_entry.id   AF-A0AAE8SWE9-F1
#
_cell.length_a   1.000
_cell.length_b   1.000
_cell.length_c   1.000
_cell.angle_alpha   90.00
_cell.angle_beta   90.00
_cell.angle_gamma   90.00
#
_symmetry.space_group_name_H-M   'P 1'
#
loop_
_entity.id
_entity.type
_entity.pdbx_description
1 polymer ?
#
loop_
_entity_poly.entity_id
_entity_poly.type
_entity_poly.pdbx_seq_one_letter_code
_entity_poly.pdbx_strand_id
1 'polypeptide(L)'
;MDIAGIDPSHSNLHRSSEVLFSAKAAKALSFEEIARHIGRSEVSTAALFYGQARASPEDIRNLSSLLDLQEETLAAALSGFPDRGRTVEMPPREPLIYRLYEIVQNYGYAYKAVMNEKFGDGIMSAIAFSTDVKKETDEQGNNWAIITMRGKWLPYSRF
;
A
#
# COMPACT_ATOMS: atom_id res chain seq x y z
N MET A 1 20.03 -0.98 9.13
CA MET A 1 18.56 -1.10 9.20
C MET A 1 18.15 -1.96 8.03
N ASP A 2 17.46 -3.06 8.27
CA ASP A 2 16.99 -3.92 7.17
C ASP A 2 15.83 -3.21 6.47
N ILE A 3 15.97 -3.02 5.17
CA ILE A 3 14.98 -2.34 4.34
C ILE A 3 14.15 -3.36 3.56
N ALA A 4 12.85 -3.10 3.40
CA ALA A 4 11.98 -3.98 2.62
C ALA A 4 12.47 -4.13 1.17
N GLY A 5 12.51 -5.37 0.68
CA GLY A 5 12.87 -5.78 -0.69
C GLY A 5 11.76 -6.57 -1.38
N ILE A 6 12.02 -7.05 -2.60
CA ILE A 6 11.14 -8.00 -3.32
C ILE A 6 11.51 -9.42 -2.91
N ASP A 7 10.50 -10.24 -2.65
CA ASP A 7 10.67 -11.69 -2.61
C ASP A 7 10.81 -12.23 -4.04
N PRO A 8 11.95 -12.85 -4.41
CA PRO A 8 12.21 -13.34 -5.77
C PRO A 8 11.19 -14.38 -6.28
N SER A 9 10.39 -14.98 -5.39
CA SER A 9 9.35 -15.93 -5.77
C SER A 9 8.06 -15.27 -6.27
N HIS A 10 7.93 -13.94 -6.18
CA HIS A 10 6.76 -13.20 -6.69
C HIS A 10 6.84 -13.00 -8.21
N SER A 11 6.32 -13.97 -8.98
CA SER A 11 6.31 -13.95 -10.45
C SER A 11 5.31 -12.98 -11.10
N ASN A 12 4.40 -12.36 -10.31
CA ASN A 12 3.27 -11.57 -10.82
C ASN A 12 3.46 -10.05 -10.67
N LEU A 13 4.66 -9.59 -10.29
CA LEU A 13 4.92 -8.16 -10.14
C LEU A 13 5.10 -7.47 -11.50
N HIS A 14 4.65 -6.22 -11.57
CA HIS A 14 4.97 -5.39 -12.74
C HIS A 14 6.48 -5.18 -12.82
N ARG A 15 7.05 -5.16 -14.03
CA ARG A 15 8.50 -5.02 -14.27
C ARG A 15 9.12 -3.79 -13.58
N SER A 16 8.34 -2.72 -13.41
CA SER A 16 8.78 -1.52 -12.68
C SER A 16 9.12 -1.79 -11.21
N SER A 17 8.52 -2.81 -10.61
CA SER A 17 8.76 -3.17 -9.20
C SER A 17 10.22 -3.55 -9.00
N GLU A 18 10.75 -4.44 -9.85
CA GLU A 18 12.15 -4.89 -9.77
C GLU A 18 13.13 -3.72 -9.88
N VAL A 19 12.88 -2.79 -10.81
CA VAL A 19 13.71 -1.60 -11.02
C VAL A 19 13.70 -0.72 -9.76
N LEU A 20 12.52 -0.41 -9.23
CA LEU A 20 12.35 0.45 -8.07
C LEU A 20 12.98 -0.16 -6.81
N PHE A 21 12.73 -1.43 -6.53
CA PHE A 21 13.27 -2.10 -5.35
C PHE A 21 14.78 -2.32 -5.44
N SER A 22 15.32 -2.60 -6.63
CA SER A 22 16.78 -2.70 -6.83
C SER A 22 17.47 -1.37 -6.55
N ALA A 23 16.93 -0.26 -7.06
CA ALA A 23 17.48 1.07 -6.83
C ALA A 23 17.36 1.50 -5.35
N LYS A 24 16.21 1.21 -4.73
CA LYS A 24 16.00 1.41 -3.28
C LYS A 24 17.02 0.64 -2.44
N ALA A 25 17.28 -0.62 -2.80
CA ALA A 25 18.28 -1.46 -2.12
C ALA A 25 19.70 -0.90 -2.29
N ALA A 26 20.08 -0.50 -3.51
CA ALA A 26 21.39 0.06 -3.81
C ALA A 26 21.70 1.35 -3.02
N LYS A 27 20.67 2.16 -2.73
CA LYS A 27 20.79 3.39 -1.93
C LYS A 27 20.47 3.21 -0.44
N ALA A 28 20.15 1.99 0.00
CA ALA A 28 19.76 1.70 1.38
C ALA A 28 18.59 2.57 1.93
N LEU A 29 17.65 2.95 1.06
CA LEU A 29 16.53 3.83 1.43
C LEU A 29 15.37 3.06 2.07
N SER A 30 14.81 3.64 3.13
CA SER A 30 13.54 3.24 3.72
C SER A 30 12.34 3.76 2.92
N PHE A 31 11.16 3.19 3.15
CA PHE A 31 9.93 3.75 2.55
C PHE A 31 9.55 5.10 3.17
N GLU A 32 9.89 5.35 4.44
CA GLU A 32 9.72 6.65 5.10
C GLU A 32 10.44 7.77 4.33
N GLU A 33 11.72 7.56 4.00
CA GLU A 33 12.54 8.54 3.28
C GLU A 33 12.01 8.78 1.85
N ILE A 34 11.65 7.71 1.13
CA ILE A 34 11.12 7.81 -0.23
C ILE A 34 9.76 8.54 -0.20
N ALA A 35 8.87 8.16 0.72
CA ALA A 35 7.54 8.73 0.84
C ALA A 35 7.60 10.23 1.15
N ARG A 36 8.49 10.64 2.07
CA ARG A 36 8.76 12.05 2.37
C ARG A 36 9.23 12.81 1.14
N HIS A 37 10.12 12.22 0.33
CA HIS A 37 10.66 12.87 -0.86
C HIS A 37 9.61 13.05 -1.98
N ILE A 38 8.71 12.08 -2.17
CA ILE A 38 7.70 12.13 -3.23
C ILE A 38 6.35 12.71 -2.77
N GLY A 39 6.22 13.11 -1.50
CA GLY A 39 5.00 13.72 -0.98
C GLY A 39 3.81 12.77 -0.85
N ARG A 40 4.05 11.48 -0.55
CA ARG A 40 3.01 10.45 -0.37
C ARG A 40 3.10 9.84 1.03
N SER A 41 2.07 9.11 1.47
CA SER A 41 2.19 8.28 2.68
C SER A 41 3.07 7.06 2.43
N GLU A 42 3.70 6.54 3.47
CA GLU A 42 4.58 5.36 3.38
C GLU A 42 3.88 4.15 2.75
N VAL A 43 2.66 3.85 3.18
CA VAL A 43 1.87 2.73 2.63
C VAL A 43 1.54 2.94 1.16
N SER A 44 1.24 4.18 0.75
CA SER A 44 0.97 4.51 -0.66
C SER A 44 2.22 4.38 -1.53
N THR A 45 3.37 4.78 -1.00
CA THR A 45 4.68 4.64 -1.65
C THR A 45 5.06 3.16 -1.80
N ALA A 46 4.92 2.35 -0.75
CA ALA A 46 5.14 0.91 -0.83
C ALA A 46 4.18 0.25 -1.84
N ALA A 47 2.89 0.62 -1.84
CA ALA A 47 1.93 0.13 -2.82
C ALA A 47 2.32 0.47 -4.26
N LEU A 48 2.86 1.67 -4.52
CA LEU A 48 3.40 2.05 -5.83
C LEU A 48 4.55 1.11 -6.26
N PHE A 49 5.46 0.80 -5.33
CA PHE A 49 6.59 -0.10 -5.57
C PHE A 49 6.15 -1.54 -5.90
N TYR A 50 5.04 -2.00 -5.32
CA TYR A 50 4.41 -3.28 -5.68
C TYR A 50 3.45 -3.20 -6.88
N GLY A 51 3.44 -2.08 -7.62
CA GLY A 51 2.58 -1.89 -8.80
C GLY A 51 1.09 -1.76 -8.48
N GLN A 52 0.73 -1.45 -7.22
CA GLN A 52 -0.65 -1.32 -6.75
C GLN A 52 -1.12 0.14 -6.70
N ALA A 53 -0.27 1.10 -7.05
CA ALA A 53 -0.63 2.50 -7.19
C ALA A 53 0.00 3.12 -8.44
N ARG A 54 -0.67 4.14 -8.98
CA ARG A 54 -0.19 4.86 -10.15
C ARG A 54 0.79 5.96 -9.72
N ALA A 55 1.88 6.09 -10.44
CA ALA A 55 2.80 7.23 -10.31
C ALA A 55 2.25 8.43 -11.09
N SER A 56 2.24 9.60 -10.47
CA SER A 56 2.05 10.87 -11.17
C SER A 56 3.33 11.29 -11.92
N PRO A 57 3.26 12.26 -12.85
CA PRO A 57 4.47 12.81 -13.47
C PRO A 57 5.45 13.42 -12.44
N GLU A 58 4.93 13.95 -11.34
CA GLU A 58 5.76 14.47 -10.24
C GLU A 58 6.41 13.35 -9.43
N ASP A 59 5.67 12.25 -9.16
CA ASP A 59 6.24 11.07 -8.53
C ASP A 59 7.41 10.52 -9.36
N ILE A 60 7.25 10.44 -10.69
CA ILE A 60 8.28 9.92 -11.59
C ILE A 60 9.54 10.78 -11.53
N ARG A 61 9.41 12.12 -11.62
CA ARG A 61 10.54 13.05 -11.50
C ARG A 61 11.27 12.91 -10.17
N ASN A 62 10.52 12.89 -9.07
CA ASN A 62 11.09 12.83 -7.72
C ASN A 62 11.73 11.46 -7.46
N LEU A 63 11.10 10.36 -7.89
CA LEU A 63 11.68 9.02 -7.81
C LEU A 63 12.94 8.89 -8.65
N SER A 64 12.93 9.42 -9.88
CA SER A 64 14.09 9.44 -10.77
C SER A 64 15.28 10.14 -10.11
N SER A 65 15.06 11.34 -9.55
CA SER A 65 16.09 12.10 -8.84
C SER A 65 16.61 11.38 -7.60
N LEU A 66 15.72 10.85 -6.75
CA LEU A 66 16.11 10.18 -5.50
C LEU A 66 16.83 8.85 -5.75
N LEU A 67 16.32 8.05 -6.69
CA LEU A 67 16.80 6.70 -6.98
C LEU A 67 17.93 6.66 -8.00
N ASP A 68 18.32 7.81 -8.58
CA ASP A 68 19.34 7.94 -9.62
C ASP A 68 19.03 7.04 -10.83
N LEU A 69 17.78 7.13 -11.28
CA LEU A 69 17.26 6.41 -12.44
C LEU A 69 16.95 7.41 -13.56
N GLN A 70 17.21 7.05 -14.82
CA GLN A 70 16.80 7.87 -15.96
C GLN A 70 15.29 8.07 -16.00
N GLU A 71 14.84 9.33 -16.01
CA GLU A 71 13.43 9.71 -15.90
C GLU A 71 12.59 9.08 -17.03
N GLU A 72 13.07 9.12 -18.28
CA GLU A 72 12.37 8.59 -19.45
C GLU A 72 12.17 7.07 -19.33
N THR A 73 13.19 6.37 -18.83
CA THR A 73 13.14 4.92 -18.62
C THR A 73 12.14 4.57 -17.51
N LEU A 74 12.16 5.33 -16.42
CA LEU A 74 11.24 5.15 -15.31
C LEU A 74 9.79 5.49 -15.72
N ALA A 75 9.60 6.55 -16.50
CA ALA A 75 8.31 6.95 -17.04
C ALA A 75 7.72 5.88 -17.95
N ALA A 76 8.52 5.29 -18.83
CA ALA A 76 8.09 4.18 -19.67
C ALA A 76 7.69 2.96 -18.81
N ALA A 77 8.51 2.63 -17.80
CA ALA A 77 8.25 1.51 -16.89
C ALA A 77 7.02 1.71 -15.99
N LEU A 78 6.67 2.96 -15.63
CA LEU A 78 5.51 3.28 -14.79
C LEU A 78 4.29 3.79 -15.58
N SER A 79 4.35 3.69 -16.91
CA SER A 79 3.28 4.19 -17.78
C SER A 79 1.99 3.36 -17.68
N GLY A 80 0.87 3.95 -18.07
CA GLY A 80 -0.44 3.29 -18.08
C GLY A 80 -1.18 3.33 -16.74
N PHE A 81 -2.05 2.34 -16.54
CA PHE A 81 -2.89 2.18 -15.35
C PHE A 81 -2.51 0.90 -14.61
N PRO A 82 -2.44 0.92 -13.27
CA PRO A 82 -2.05 -0.27 -12.50
C PRO A 82 -3.11 -1.37 -12.58
N ASP A 83 -2.67 -2.58 -12.91
CA ASP A 83 -3.44 -3.81 -12.83
C ASP A 83 -3.34 -4.41 -11.42
N ARG A 84 -4.22 -3.94 -10.55
CA ARG A 84 -4.17 -4.21 -9.11
C ARG A 84 -4.68 -5.60 -8.76
N GLY A 85 -4.21 -6.13 -7.63
CA GLY A 85 -4.73 -7.36 -7.03
C GLY A 85 -3.98 -8.63 -7.43
N ARG A 86 -2.86 -8.51 -8.16
CA ARG A 86 -2.02 -9.65 -8.57
C ARG A 86 -0.89 -9.99 -7.60
N THR A 87 -0.62 -9.10 -6.64
CA THR A 87 0.52 -9.23 -5.71
C THR A 87 0.30 -10.27 -4.62
N VAL A 88 -0.94 -10.54 -4.24
CA VAL A 88 -1.27 -11.47 -3.16
C VAL A 88 -2.15 -12.58 -3.74
N GLU A 89 -1.63 -13.79 -3.82
CA GLU A 89 -2.45 -14.97 -4.07
C GLU A 89 -3.41 -15.18 -2.90
N MET A 90 -4.68 -15.47 -3.20
CA MET A 90 -5.70 -15.71 -2.18
C MET A 90 -5.94 -17.21 -2.00
N PRO A 91 -6.00 -17.72 -0.75
CA PRO A 91 -5.75 -17.00 0.49
C PRO A 91 -4.26 -16.64 0.68
N PRO A 92 -3.93 -15.54 1.40
CA PRO A 92 -2.54 -15.14 1.60
C PRO A 92 -1.73 -16.22 2.31
N ARG A 93 -0.51 -16.48 1.83
CA ARG A 93 0.39 -17.45 2.48
C ARG A 93 1.39 -16.80 3.43
N GLU A 94 1.73 -15.53 3.19
CA GLU A 94 2.62 -14.77 4.06
C GLU A 94 1.91 -14.50 5.40
N PRO A 95 2.51 -14.89 6.55
CA PRO A 95 1.83 -14.82 7.84
C PRO A 95 1.31 -13.44 8.25
N LEU A 96 2.06 -12.35 8.04
CA LEU A 96 1.62 -10.99 8.41
C LEU A 96 0.38 -10.59 7.61
N ILE A 97 0.39 -10.78 6.28
CA ILE A 97 -0.76 -10.50 5.41
C ILE A 97 -1.94 -11.41 5.76
N TYR A 98 -1.69 -12.68 6.10
CA TYR A 98 -2.74 -13.62 6.50
C TYR A 98 -3.48 -13.15 7.76
N ARG A 99 -2.81 -12.51 8.74
CA ARG A 99 -3.51 -11.96 9.92
C ARG A 99 -4.50 -10.86 9.56
N LEU A 100 -4.21 -10.03 8.56
CA LEU A 100 -5.16 -9.02 8.08
C LEU A 100 -6.39 -9.69 7.45
N TYR A 101 -6.18 -10.76 6.68
CA TYR A 101 -7.26 -11.57 6.13
C TYR A 101 -8.10 -12.24 7.24
N GLU A 102 -7.45 -12.78 8.28
CA GLU A 102 -8.10 -13.40 9.43
C GLU A 102 -8.96 -12.40 10.23
N ILE A 103 -8.50 -11.15 10.38
CA ILE A 103 -9.31 -10.07 10.96
C ILE A 103 -10.57 -9.84 10.14
N VAL A 104 -10.47 -9.79 8.80
CA VAL A 104 -11.65 -9.64 7.92
C VAL A 104 -12.59 -10.83 8.08
N GLN A 105 -12.06 -12.06 8.13
CA GLN A 105 -12.86 -13.27 8.30
C GLN A 105 -13.64 -13.27 9.62
N ASN A 106 -13.00 -12.89 10.73
CA ASN A 106 -13.59 -12.95 12.07
C ASN A 106 -14.50 -11.74 12.37
N TYR A 107 -14.12 -10.54 11.92
CA TYR A 107 -14.82 -9.30 12.26
C TYR A 107 -15.65 -8.70 11.12
N GLY A 108 -15.67 -9.32 9.93
CA GLY A 108 -16.35 -8.77 8.75
C GLY A 108 -17.83 -8.43 9.00
N TYR A 109 -18.60 -9.35 9.60
CA TYR A 109 -20.00 -9.10 9.95
C TYR A 109 -20.16 -8.11 11.12
N ALA A 110 -19.21 -8.07 12.06
CA ALA A 110 -19.22 -7.09 13.14
C ALA A 110 -19.02 -5.66 12.60
N TYR A 111 -18.03 -5.46 11.71
CA TYR A 111 -17.85 -4.19 11.02
C TYR A 111 -19.07 -3.80 10.21
N LYS A 112 -19.65 -4.74 9.44
CA LYS A 112 -20.86 -4.49 8.65
C LYS A 112 -22.00 -3.98 9.54
N ALA A 113 -22.30 -4.66 10.65
CA ALA A 113 -23.40 -4.29 11.53
C ALA A 113 -23.19 -2.89 12.15
N VAL A 114 -22.02 -2.65 12.75
CA VAL A 114 -21.72 -1.35 13.39
C VAL A 114 -21.72 -0.20 12.37
N MET A 115 -21.19 -0.42 11.17
CA MET A 115 -21.22 0.60 10.11
C MET A 115 -22.65 0.84 9.62
N ASN A 116 -23.48 -0.20 9.49
CA ASN A 116 -24.88 -0.01 9.11
C ASN A 116 -25.68 0.77 10.16
N GLU A 117 -25.47 0.51 11.44
CA GLU A 117 -26.10 1.29 12.52
C GLU A 117 -25.65 2.76 12.53
N LYS A 118 -24.39 3.04 12.20
CA LYS A 118 -23.83 4.40 12.23
C LYS A 118 -24.10 5.22 10.97
N PHE A 119 -24.11 4.58 9.80
CA PHE A 119 -24.08 5.27 8.51
C PHE A 119 -25.22 4.86 7.56
N GLY A 120 -26.05 3.90 7.96
CA GLY A 120 -27.15 3.37 7.13
C GLY A 120 -26.71 2.30 6.14
N ASP A 121 -27.50 2.10 5.08
CA ASP A 121 -27.19 1.12 4.04
C ASP A 121 -26.20 1.67 3.01
N GLY A 122 -25.07 0.99 2.83
CA GLY A 122 -23.93 1.47 2.04
C GLY A 122 -22.63 0.74 2.33
N ILE A 123 -21.52 1.33 1.87
CA ILE A 123 -20.17 0.78 2.00
C ILE A 123 -19.13 1.84 2.39
N MET A 124 -18.06 1.41 3.05
CA MET A 124 -16.82 2.16 3.15
C MET A 124 -16.01 1.97 1.86
N SER A 125 -15.76 3.05 1.11
CA SER A 125 -15.00 2.98 -0.14
C SER A 125 -13.56 2.55 0.09
N ALA A 126 -13.04 1.66 -0.77
CA ALA A 126 -11.62 1.33 -0.90
C ALA A 126 -10.92 2.11 -2.05
N ILE A 127 -11.62 3.04 -2.70
CA ILE A 127 -11.09 3.89 -3.77
C ILE A 127 -10.93 5.34 -3.30
N ALA A 128 -12.00 5.94 -2.77
CA ALA A 128 -11.93 7.20 -2.04
C ALA A 128 -11.47 6.92 -0.60
N PHE A 129 -10.21 6.53 -0.48
CA PHE A 129 -9.65 5.83 0.67
C PHE A 129 -8.22 6.28 0.97
N SER A 130 -7.85 6.26 2.24
CA SER A 130 -6.47 6.35 2.71
C SER A 130 -6.21 5.36 3.84
N THR A 131 -4.98 4.88 3.93
CA THR A 131 -4.51 4.01 5.03
C THR A 131 -3.11 4.42 5.49
N ASP A 132 -2.82 4.13 6.75
CA ASP A 132 -1.57 4.47 7.41
C ASP A 132 -1.21 3.40 8.45
N VAL A 133 0.09 3.29 8.75
CA VAL A 133 0.62 2.38 9.78
C VAL A 133 1.43 3.20 10.78
N LYS A 134 1.09 3.05 12.06
CA LYS A 134 1.84 3.66 13.16
C LYS A 134 2.30 2.60 14.14
N LYS A 135 3.46 2.87 14.76
CA LYS A 135 3.94 2.11 15.90
C LYS A 135 3.54 2.85 17.18
N GLU A 136 2.94 2.13 18.11
CA GLU A 136 2.71 2.58 19.47
C GLU A 136 3.48 1.69 20.44
N THR A 137 3.98 2.25 21.54
CA THR A 137 4.59 1.48 22.64
C THR A 137 3.76 1.74 23.89
N ASP A 138 3.20 0.69 24.48
CA ASP A 138 2.38 0.81 25.69
C ASP A 138 3.24 1.05 26.95
N GLU A 139 2.57 1.31 28.08
CA GLU A 139 3.23 1.55 29.37
C GLU A 139 4.06 0.35 29.87
N GLN A 140 3.78 -0.86 29.37
CA GLN A 140 4.52 -2.08 29.69
C GLN A 140 5.70 -2.32 28.74
N GLY A 141 5.90 -1.45 27.75
CA GLY A 141 6.96 -1.55 26.76
C GLY A 141 6.63 -2.47 25.58
N ASN A 142 5.40 -2.95 25.45
CA ASN A 142 5.00 -3.75 24.29
C ASN A 142 4.76 -2.83 23.09
N ASN A 143 5.17 -3.27 21.91
CA ASN A 143 4.96 -2.54 20.67
C ASN A 143 3.71 -3.03 19.95
N TRP A 144 2.88 -2.09 19.53
CA TRP A 144 1.63 -2.31 18.82
C TRP A 144 1.69 -1.69 17.43
N ALA A 145 1.22 -2.43 16.43
CA ALA A 145 1.03 -1.91 15.08
C ALA A 145 -0.42 -1.41 14.95
N ILE A 146 -0.57 -0.13 14.65
CA ILE A 146 -1.87 0.52 14.47
C ILE A 146 -2.06 0.77 12.98
N ILE A 147 -3.02 0.06 12.39
CA ILE A 147 -3.44 0.26 11.00
C ILE A 147 -4.72 1.09 11.00
N THR A 148 -4.68 2.26 10.36
CA THR A 148 -5.87 3.11 10.23
C THR A 148 -6.48 2.95 8.84
N MET A 149 -7.75 2.56 8.76
CA MET A 149 -8.51 2.51 7.50
C MET A 149 -9.51 3.66 7.45
N ARG A 150 -9.33 4.61 6.52
CA ARG A 150 -10.19 5.78 6.37
C ARG A 150 -10.80 5.82 4.97
N GLY A 151 -12.01 5.29 4.83
CA GLY A 151 -12.77 5.32 3.58
C GLY A 151 -13.97 6.27 3.64
N LYS A 152 -14.28 6.91 2.50
CA LYS A 152 -15.53 7.65 2.34
C LYS A 152 -16.72 6.70 2.40
N TRP A 153 -17.74 7.03 3.19
CA TRP A 153 -19.01 6.29 3.18
C TRP A 153 -19.82 6.59 1.92
N LEU A 154 -20.34 5.55 1.27
CA LEU A 154 -21.13 5.63 0.05
C LEU A 154 -22.49 4.93 0.27
N PRO A 155 -23.58 5.68 0.48
CA PRO A 155 -24.91 5.09 0.61
C PRO A 155 -25.40 4.55 -0.74
N TYR A 156 -26.22 3.49 -0.72
CA TYR A 156 -26.85 2.99 -1.93
C TYR A 156 -27.93 3.95 -2.43
N SER A 157 -27.94 4.21 -3.74
CA SER A 157 -29.02 4.95 -4.40
C SER A 157 -30.28 4.10 -4.44
N ARG A 158 -31.44 4.74 -4.27
CA ARG A 158 -32.74 4.16 -4.60
C ARG A 158 -33.13 4.61 -6.00
N PHE A 159 -33.24 3.68 -6.95
CA PHE A 159 -33.65 3.92 -8.33
C PHE A 159 -34.54 2.79 -8.83
#